data_AF-A0A8S3HHJ4-F1
#
_entry.id   AF-A0A8S3HHJ4-F1
#
_cell.length_a   1.000
_cell.length_b   1.000
_cell.length_c   1.000
_cell.angle_alpha   90.00
_cell.angle_beta   90.00
_cell.angle_gamma   90.00
#
_symmetry.space_group_name_H-M   'P 1'
#
loop_
_entity.id
_entity.type
_entity.pdbx_description
1 polymer ?
#
loop_
_entity_poly.entity_id
_entity_poly.type
_entity_poly.pdbx_seq_one_letter_code
_entity_poly.pdbx_strand_id
1 'polypeptide(L)'
;MASVANPTIKKSSAGTQTIDSLEALLKTDNIFLFIPNIIGYVRVFLSIASFYFMPSHPKITIFCYLTSELLDALDGHAARALGQSTKFGAMFDMLVDRCSTMCLCFVLAMFYPKWALFFQLWAAIDVASHWLHLHAATVKGSESHKKIDLSGNPILRLYYTSRKVLFTMCAGNELWFSMLYMLHFGEGPS
;
A
#
# COMPACT_ATOMS: atom_id res chain seq x y z
N MET A 1 -3.82 -23.38 -61.68
CA MET A 1 -4.16 -22.76 -60.38
C MET A 1 -3.55 -23.62 -59.28
N ALA A 2 -2.39 -23.23 -58.76
CA ALA A 2 -1.71 -23.95 -57.68
C ALA A 2 -2.23 -23.45 -56.32
N SER A 3 -2.73 -24.39 -55.51
CA SER A 3 -3.16 -24.15 -54.13
C SER A 3 -1.92 -24.01 -53.24
N VAL A 4 -1.74 -22.86 -52.61
CA VAL A 4 -0.66 -22.59 -51.66
C VAL A 4 -1.08 -23.14 -50.29
N ALA A 5 -0.40 -24.19 -49.83
CA ALA A 5 -0.56 -24.74 -48.49
C ALA A 5 0.02 -23.78 -47.43
N ASN A 6 -0.79 -23.45 -46.43
CA ASN A 6 -0.41 -22.61 -45.29
C ASN A 6 0.38 -23.46 -44.26
N PRO A 7 1.55 -23.03 -43.73
CA PRO A 7 2.31 -23.87 -42.80
C PRO A 7 1.68 -23.80 -41.41
N THR A 8 1.33 -24.97 -40.87
CA THR A 8 0.90 -25.17 -39.49
C THR A 8 2.09 -24.98 -38.55
N ILE A 9 2.17 -23.80 -37.91
CA ILE A 9 3.10 -23.52 -36.83
C ILE A 9 2.75 -24.43 -35.64
N LYS A 10 3.56 -25.47 -35.41
CA LYS A 10 3.51 -26.30 -34.19
C LYS A 10 3.85 -25.41 -32.99
N LYS A 11 2.84 -25.04 -32.19
CA LYS A 11 3.07 -24.45 -30.86
C LYS A 11 3.85 -25.45 -29.99
N SER A 12 4.96 -24.99 -29.42
CA SER A 12 5.80 -25.76 -28.50
C SER A 12 5.02 -26.13 -27.24
N SER A 13 4.93 -27.43 -26.94
CA SER A 13 4.20 -28.02 -25.81
C SER A 13 4.66 -27.53 -24.43
N ALA A 14 5.90 -27.03 -24.30
CA ALA A 14 6.43 -26.52 -23.04
C ALA A 14 5.86 -25.13 -22.68
N GLY A 15 5.57 -24.29 -23.68
CA GLY A 15 4.98 -22.97 -23.46
C GLY A 15 3.52 -23.05 -22.99
N THR A 16 2.78 -24.03 -23.50
CA THR A 16 1.38 -24.28 -23.12
C THR A 16 1.27 -24.76 -21.68
N GLN A 17 2.07 -25.75 -21.24
CA GLN A 17 2.05 -26.21 -19.84
C GLN A 17 2.42 -25.12 -18.83
N THR A 18 3.37 -24.25 -19.17
CA THR A 18 3.78 -23.15 -18.29
C THR A 18 2.66 -22.13 -18.12
N ILE A 19 1.96 -21.78 -19.21
CA ILE A 19 0.81 -20.86 -19.19
C ILE A 19 -0.37 -21.48 -18.45
N ASP A 20 -0.65 -22.77 -18.67
CA ASP A 20 -1.73 -23.49 -17.98
C ASP A 20 -1.47 -23.56 -16.46
N SER A 21 -0.21 -23.76 -16.05
CA SER A 21 0.18 -23.75 -14.63
C SER A 21 0.15 -22.35 -14.00
N LEU A 22 0.44 -21.31 -14.78
CA LEU A 22 0.25 -19.90 -14.40
C LEU A 22 -1.25 -19.57 -14.27
N GLU A 23 -2.10 -20.03 -15.19
CA GLU A 23 -3.56 -19.88 -15.10
C GLU A 23 -4.13 -20.64 -13.90
N ALA A 24 -3.63 -21.85 -13.62
CA ALA A 24 -4.03 -22.60 -12.43
C ALA A 24 -3.58 -21.92 -11.13
N LEU A 25 -2.38 -21.32 -11.09
CA LEU A 25 -1.91 -20.49 -9.97
C LEU A 25 -2.68 -19.18 -9.82
N LEU A 26 -3.22 -18.61 -10.91
CA LEU A 26 -4.08 -17.42 -10.86
C LEU A 26 -5.49 -17.74 -10.39
N LYS A 27 -5.90 -19.02 -10.48
CA LYS A 27 -7.23 -19.52 -10.13
C LYS A 27 -7.23 -20.16 -8.74
N THR A 28 -6.75 -19.45 -7.74
CA THR A 28 -6.91 -19.86 -6.34
C THR A 28 -8.27 -19.38 -5.82
N ASP A 29 -9.08 -20.25 -5.22
CA ASP A 29 -10.30 -19.83 -4.48
C ASP A 29 -9.96 -19.25 -3.09
N ASN A 30 -8.71 -19.43 -2.65
CA ASN A 30 -8.23 -18.93 -1.36
C ASN A 30 -7.91 -17.44 -1.44
N ILE A 31 -8.78 -16.61 -0.85
CA ILE A 31 -8.63 -15.15 -0.78
C ILE A 31 -7.23 -14.73 -0.28
N PHE A 32 -6.65 -15.47 0.66
CA PHE A 32 -5.33 -15.18 1.23
C PHE A 32 -4.17 -15.28 0.21
N LEU A 33 -4.32 -16.06 -0.86
CA LEU A 33 -3.29 -16.27 -1.87
C LEU A 33 -3.49 -15.40 -3.12
N PHE A 34 -4.43 -14.46 -3.09
CA PHE A 34 -4.60 -13.50 -4.17
C PHE A 34 -3.32 -12.68 -4.34
N ILE A 35 -2.97 -12.39 -5.60
CA ILE A 35 -1.78 -11.59 -5.94
C ILE A 35 -1.69 -10.28 -5.14
N PRO A 36 -2.74 -9.46 -5.01
CA PRO A 36 -2.68 -8.26 -4.18
C PRO A 36 -2.32 -8.56 -2.71
N ASN A 37 -2.83 -9.65 -2.13
CA ASN A 37 -2.54 -10.01 -0.74
C ASN A 37 -1.11 -10.55 -0.58
N ILE A 38 -0.59 -11.26 -1.58
CA ILE A 38 0.83 -11.66 -1.61
C ILE A 38 1.74 -10.43 -1.63
N ILE A 39 1.42 -9.42 -2.44
CA ILE A 39 2.14 -8.14 -2.44
C ILE A 39 2.03 -7.50 -1.05
N GLY A 40 0.85 -7.50 -0.43
CA GLY A 40 0.67 -7.05 0.95
C GLY A 40 1.56 -7.79 1.97
N TYR A 41 1.76 -9.10 1.84
CA TYR A 41 2.70 -9.83 2.71
C TYR A 41 4.16 -9.45 2.48
N VAL A 42 4.56 -9.20 1.22
CA VAL A 42 5.88 -8.66 0.90
C VAL A 42 6.08 -7.29 1.53
N ARG A 43 5.04 -6.44 1.52
CA ARG A 43 5.04 -5.13 2.19
C ARG A 43 5.23 -5.27 3.69
N VAL A 44 4.51 -6.16 4.35
CA VAL A 44 4.72 -6.45 5.79
C VAL A 44 6.17 -6.83 6.06
N PHE A 45 6.76 -7.71 5.26
CA PHE A 45 8.16 -8.11 5.40
C PHE A 45 9.13 -6.93 5.24
N LEU A 46 8.94 -6.10 4.20
CA LEU A 46 9.75 -4.90 3.97
C LEU A 46 9.63 -3.89 5.11
N SER A 47 8.42 -3.68 5.64
CA SER A 47 8.16 -2.81 6.77
C SER A 47 8.86 -3.31 8.03
N ILE A 48 8.78 -4.61 8.34
CA ILE A 48 9.50 -5.22 9.48
C ILE A 48 11.02 -5.06 9.31
N ALA A 49 11.55 -5.33 8.12
CA ALA A 49 12.96 -5.13 7.83
C ALA A 49 13.37 -3.66 8.03
N SER A 50 12.56 -2.72 7.57
CA SER A 50 12.78 -1.29 7.79
C SER A 50 12.90 -0.95 9.28
N PHE A 51 11.95 -1.41 10.11
CA PHE A 51 11.95 -1.13 11.55
C PHE A 51 13.17 -1.73 12.26
N TYR A 52 13.57 -2.94 11.85
CA TYR A 52 14.76 -3.60 12.40
C TYR A 52 16.04 -2.79 12.12
N PHE A 53 16.19 -2.28 10.90
CA PHE A 53 17.38 -1.51 10.50
C PHE A 53 17.34 -0.03 10.94
N MET A 54 16.17 0.46 11.35
CA MET A 54 15.90 1.88 11.63
C MET A 54 16.89 2.56 12.59
N PRO A 55 17.44 1.89 13.63
CA PRO A 55 18.42 2.51 14.52
C PRO A 55 19.85 2.57 13.96
N SER A 56 20.19 1.74 12.98
CA SER A 56 21.60 1.44 12.63
C SER A 56 21.97 1.67 11.17
N HIS A 57 21.03 1.50 10.23
CA HIS A 57 21.30 1.53 8.79
C HIS A 57 20.25 2.38 8.04
N PRO A 58 20.34 3.72 8.12
CA PRO A 58 19.29 4.61 7.62
C PRO A 58 18.98 4.48 6.14
N LYS A 59 20.01 4.19 5.32
CA LYS A 59 19.84 3.95 3.87
C LYS A 59 19.02 2.70 3.58
N ILE A 60 19.26 1.61 4.32
CA ILE A 60 18.52 0.35 4.17
C ILE A 60 17.07 0.55 4.62
N THR A 61 16.87 1.21 5.77
CA THR A 61 15.55 1.56 6.30
C THR A 61 14.71 2.31 5.29
N ILE A 62 15.22 3.41 4.74
CA ILE A 62 14.45 4.22 3.79
C ILE A 62 14.19 3.48 2.49
N PHE A 63 15.15 2.70 2.00
CA PHE A 63 14.93 1.86 0.84
C PHE A 63 13.80 0.85 1.08
N CYS A 64 13.85 0.10 2.18
CA CYS A 64 12.81 -0.88 2.52
C CYS A 64 11.46 -0.22 2.78
N TYR A 65 11.43 0.90 3.53
CA TYR A 65 10.22 1.65 3.85
C TYR A 65 9.54 2.18 2.60
N LEU A 66 10.24 2.99 1.80
CA LEU A 66 9.67 3.59 0.60
C LEU A 66 9.30 2.55 -0.45
N THR A 67 10.03 1.42 -0.52
CA THR A 67 9.63 0.30 -1.38
C THR A 67 8.31 -0.31 -0.90
N SER A 68 8.14 -0.52 0.41
CA SER A 68 6.89 -1.01 0.99
C SER A 68 5.70 -0.09 0.67
N GLU A 69 5.88 1.22 0.85
CA GLU A 69 4.86 2.24 0.54
C GLU A 69 4.58 2.35 -0.96
N LEU A 70 5.57 2.13 -1.83
CA LEU A 70 5.34 2.16 -3.29
C LEU A 70 4.56 0.93 -3.77
N LEU A 71 4.78 -0.23 -3.14
CA LEU A 71 4.08 -1.47 -3.46
C LEU A 71 2.57 -1.41 -3.15
N ASP A 72 2.13 -0.52 -2.26
CA ASP A 72 0.70 -0.22 -1.99
C ASP A 72 -0.06 0.09 -3.29
N ALA A 73 0.46 1.03 -4.07
CA ALA A 73 -0.17 1.42 -5.33
C ALA A 73 -0.24 0.24 -6.32
N LEU A 74 0.73 -0.68 -6.25
CA LEU A 74 0.80 -1.86 -7.11
C LEU A 74 -0.18 -2.95 -6.68
N ASP A 75 -0.36 -3.21 -5.38
CA ASP A 75 -1.35 -4.21 -4.94
C ASP A 75 -2.78 -3.78 -5.28
N GLY A 76 -3.11 -2.50 -5.11
CA GLY A 76 -4.41 -1.99 -5.48
C GLY A 76 -4.61 -2.03 -6.99
N HIS A 77 -3.56 -1.76 -7.77
CA HIS A 77 -3.60 -1.91 -9.23
C HIS A 77 -3.84 -3.37 -9.63
N ALA A 78 -3.09 -4.31 -9.06
CA ALA A 78 -3.23 -5.74 -9.30
C ALA A 78 -4.63 -6.25 -8.92
N ALA A 79 -5.17 -5.83 -7.77
CA ALA A 79 -6.52 -6.20 -7.32
C ALA A 79 -7.61 -5.78 -8.32
N ARG A 80 -7.43 -4.64 -8.99
CA ARG A 80 -8.37 -4.14 -10.01
C ARG A 80 -8.17 -4.80 -11.36
N ALA A 81 -6.92 -4.98 -11.78
CA ALA A 81 -6.57 -5.58 -13.07
C ALA A 81 -6.97 -7.08 -13.13
N LEU A 82 -6.83 -7.79 -12.01
CA LEU A 82 -7.10 -9.23 -11.90
C LEU A 82 -8.51 -9.56 -11.38
N GLY A 83 -9.34 -8.54 -11.07
CA GLY A 83 -10.66 -8.77 -10.47
C GLY A 83 -10.62 -9.38 -9.06
N GLN A 84 -9.47 -9.33 -8.38
CA GLN A 84 -9.22 -9.91 -7.05
C GLN A 84 -9.44 -8.91 -5.90
N SER A 85 -10.32 -7.93 -6.09
CA SER A 85 -10.62 -6.92 -5.08
C SER A 85 -11.50 -7.51 -3.98
N THR A 86 -11.01 -7.56 -2.74
CA THR A 86 -11.74 -8.14 -1.59
C THR A 86 -11.79 -7.17 -0.42
N LYS A 87 -12.82 -7.32 0.44
CA LYS A 87 -12.91 -6.54 1.70
C LYS A 87 -11.73 -6.81 2.62
N PHE A 88 -11.33 -8.08 2.73
CA PHE A 88 -10.16 -8.48 3.50
C PHE A 88 -8.89 -7.77 3.00
N GLY A 89 -8.61 -7.83 1.69
CA GLY A 89 -7.43 -7.19 1.11
C GLY A 89 -7.41 -5.69 1.37
N ALA A 90 -8.53 -4.99 1.18
CA ALA A 90 -8.61 -3.55 1.46
C ALA A 90 -8.45 -3.20 2.95
N MET A 91 -8.94 -4.04 3.86
CA MET A 91 -8.73 -3.85 5.30
C MET A 91 -7.29 -4.13 5.72
N PHE A 92 -6.69 -5.17 5.14
CA PHE A 92 -5.31 -5.59 5.40
C PHE A 92 -4.33 -4.52 4.92
N ASP A 93 -4.51 -4.03 3.70
CA ASP A 93 -3.78 -2.93 3.09
C ASP A 93 -3.74 -1.68 3.98
N MET A 94 -4.93 -1.16 4.33
CA MET A 94 -5.06 -0.01 5.24
C MET A 94 -4.36 -0.26 6.59
N LEU A 95 -4.47 -1.46 7.16
CA LEU A 95 -3.82 -1.78 8.43
C LEU A 95 -2.28 -1.74 8.32
N VAL A 96 -1.72 -2.29 7.23
CA VAL A 96 -0.28 -2.31 7.00
C VAL A 96 0.27 -0.89 6.89
N ASP A 97 -0.39 0.00 6.14
CA ASP A 97 -0.03 1.42 6.04
C ASP A 97 0.00 2.10 7.40
N ARG A 98 -1.09 1.93 8.17
CA ARG A 98 -1.19 2.63 9.46
C ARG A 98 -0.15 2.14 10.45
N CYS A 99 0.14 0.83 10.44
CA CYS A 99 1.20 0.26 11.26
C CYS A 99 2.59 0.74 10.82
N SER A 100 2.86 0.87 9.51
CA SER A 100 4.16 1.34 9.03
C SER A 100 4.46 2.78 9.42
N THR A 101 3.53 3.69 9.17
CA THR A 101 3.70 5.10 9.54
C THR A 101 3.80 5.27 11.05
N MET A 102 3.00 4.53 11.83
CA MET A 102 3.07 4.58 13.30
C MET A 102 4.44 4.14 13.84
N CYS A 103 5.02 3.06 13.31
CA CYS A 103 6.36 2.61 13.69
C CYS A 103 7.44 3.65 13.35
N LEU A 104 7.33 4.32 12.20
CA LEU A 104 8.21 5.44 11.86
C LEU A 104 8.04 6.62 12.84
N CYS A 105 6.81 6.99 13.19
CA CYS A 105 6.53 8.01 14.19
C CYS A 105 7.13 7.69 15.57
N PHE A 106 7.13 6.43 15.99
CA PHE A 106 7.77 6.02 17.25
C PHE A 106 9.27 6.28 17.26
N VAL A 107 9.97 5.95 16.17
CA VAL A 107 11.41 6.26 16.10
C VAL A 107 11.66 7.75 16.00
N LEU A 108 10.85 8.50 15.25
CA LEU A 108 10.95 9.96 15.23
C LEU A 108 10.71 10.59 16.60
N ALA A 109 9.80 10.05 17.41
CA ALA A 109 9.61 10.49 18.80
C ALA A 109 10.84 10.23 19.68
N MET A 110 11.59 9.16 19.42
CA MET A 110 12.86 8.90 20.11
C MET A 110 13.99 9.84 19.64
N PHE A 111 14.06 10.13 18.33
CA PHE A 111 15.07 11.04 17.76
C PHE A 111 14.82 12.50 18.11
N TYR A 112 13.56 12.89 18.25
CA TYR A 112 13.14 14.25 18.56
C TYR A 112 12.25 14.29 19.82
N PRO A 113 12.80 14.04 21.02
CA PRO A 113 11.99 13.93 22.26
C PRO A 113 11.15 15.17 22.57
N LYS A 114 11.62 16.36 22.19
CA LYS A 114 10.87 17.63 22.33
C LYS A 114 9.54 17.63 21.58
N TRP A 115 9.44 16.85 20.49
CA TRP A 115 8.26 16.73 19.63
C TRP A 115 7.54 15.38 19.80
N ALA A 116 7.92 14.57 20.80
CA ALA A 116 7.35 13.23 21.00
C ALA A 116 5.82 13.26 21.15
N LEU A 117 5.29 14.24 21.90
CA LEU A 117 3.85 14.40 22.06
C LEU A 117 3.14 14.67 20.71
N PHE A 118 3.77 15.43 19.82
CA PHE A 118 3.21 15.69 18.49
C PHE A 118 3.10 14.40 17.67
N PHE A 119 4.17 13.59 17.60
CA PHE A 119 4.14 12.31 16.89
C PHE A 119 3.14 11.32 17.48
N GLN A 120 3.02 11.26 18.81
CA GLN A 120 2.06 10.41 19.51
C GLN A 120 0.62 10.80 19.18
N LEU A 121 0.28 12.09 19.28
CA LEU A 121 -1.06 12.58 18.96
C LEU A 121 -1.39 12.39 17.49
N TRP A 122 -0.43 12.66 16.60
CA TRP A 122 -0.60 12.45 15.16
C TRP A 122 -0.92 10.98 14.85
N ALA A 123 -0.11 10.05 15.36
CA ALA A 123 -0.31 8.61 15.12
C ALA A 123 -1.64 8.11 15.73
N ALA A 124 -2.00 8.58 16.93
CA ALA A 124 -3.27 8.22 17.56
C ALA A 124 -4.48 8.70 16.75
N ILE A 125 -4.46 9.94 16.27
CA ILE A 125 -5.53 10.50 15.42
C ILE A 125 -5.62 9.76 14.10
N ASP A 126 -4.48 9.47 13.47
CA ASP A 126 -4.42 8.77 12.20
C ASP A 126 -5.02 7.36 12.29
N VAL A 127 -4.58 6.55 13.26
CA VAL A 127 -5.12 5.20 13.49
C VAL A 127 -6.60 5.25 13.87
N ALA A 128 -6.99 6.11 14.82
CA ALA A 128 -8.37 6.18 15.29
C ALA A 128 -9.35 6.60 14.19
N SER A 129 -8.98 7.61 13.38
CA SER A 129 -9.83 8.10 12.29
C SER A 129 -10.04 7.04 11.20
N HIS A 130 -8.99 6.33 10.79
CA HIS A 130 -9.08 5.24 9.80
C HIS A 130 -9.85 4.05 10.34
N TRP A 131 -9.63 3.69 11.61
CA TRP A 131 -10.38 2.59 12.25
C TRP A 131 -11.87 2.89 12.33
N LEU A 132 -12.26 4.11 12.76
CA LEU A 132 -13.66 4.55 12.76
C LEU A 132 -14.25 4.59 11.35
N HIS A 133 -13.50 5.07 10.36
CA HIS A 133 -13.94 5.10 8.97
C HIS A 133 -14.20 3.68 8.43
N LEU A 134 -13.29 2.74 8.70
CA LEU A 134 -13.41 1.35 8.29
C LEU A 134 -14.62 0.66 8.93
N HIS A 135 -14.83 0.85 10.23
CA HIS A 135 -16.00 0.31 10.93
C HIS A 135 -17.30 0.91 10.42
N ALA A 136 -17.35 2.22 10.23
CA ALA A 136 -18.52 2.88 9.65
C ALA A 136 -18.84 2.36 8.24
N ALA A 137 -17.83 2.14 7.40
CA ALA A 137 -17.99 1.57 6.06
C ALA A 137 -18.46 0.10 6.09
N THR A 138 -18.01 -0.67 7.09
CA THR A 138 -18.34 -2.10 7.25
C THR A 138 -19.76 -2.28 7.78
N VAL A 139 -20.14 -1.56 8.84
CA VAL A 139 -21.47 -1.62 9.48
C VAL A 139 -22.57 -1.16 8.51
N LYS A 140 -22.26 -0.21 7.63
CA LYS A 140 -23.21 0.31 6.64
C LYS A 140 -23.44 -0.63 5.44
N GLY A 141 -22.78 -1.80 5.42
CA GLY A 141 -23.21 -2.93 4.61
C GLY A 141 -23.27 -2.65 3.10
N SER A 142 -22.13 -2.42 2.46
CA SER A 142 -22.00 -2.52 0.99
C SER A 142 -22.95 -1.65 0.15
N GLU A 143 -23.38 -0.49 0.63
CA GLU A 143 -23.83 0.60 -0.23
C GLU A 143 -22.63 1.55 -0.43
N SER A 144 -22.28 1.77 -1.69
CA SER A 144 -21.12 2.55 -2.12
C SER A 144 -21.18 3.99 -1.58
N HIS A 145 -20.61 4.26 -0.40
CA HIS A 145 -20.52 5.61 0.18
C HIS A 145 -19.37 6.46 -0.40
N LYS A 146 -19.08 6.30 -1.70
CA LYS A 146 -18.54 7.42 -2.49
C LYS A 146 -19.48 8.64 -2.53
N LYS A 147 -20.66 8.55 -1.89
CA LYS A 147 -21.47 9.68 -1.44
C LYS A 147 -21.45 9.73 0.09
N ILE A 148 -20.39 10.27 0.67
CA ILE A 148 -20.57 11.19 1.79
C ILE A 148 -21.48 12.29 1.23
N ASP A 149 -22.50 12.73 1.96
CA ASP A 149 -23.20 13.95 1.56
C ASP A 149 -22.19 15.10 1.64
N LEU A 150 -21.56 15.34 0.50
CA LEU A 150 -20.48 16.30 0.30
C LEU A 150 -21.04 17.73 0.15
N SER A 151 -22.26 17.94 0.64
CA SER A 151 -22.98 19.20 0.68
C SER A 151 -22.35 20.22 1.63
N GLY A 152 -21.48 19.80 2.56
CA GLY A 152 -20.96 20.69 3.60
C GLY A 152 -19.57 21.33 3.37
N ASN A 153 -18.59 20.60 2.79
CA ASN A 153 -17.20 21.10 2.75
C ASN A 153 -16.47 20.77 1.43
N PRO A 154 -16.13 21.77 0.60
CA PRO A 154 -15.49 21.56 -0.71
C PRO A 154 -14.09 20.94 -0.60
N ILE A 155 -13.38 21.12 0.52
CA ILE A 155 -12.05 20.55 0.73
C ILE A 155 -12.14 19.03 0.90
N LEU A 156 -13.08 18.56 1.73
CA LEU A 156 -13.35 17.13 1.88
C LEU A 156 -13.78 16.51 0.54
N ARG A 157 -14.52 17.28 -0.28
CA ARG A 157 -14.91 16.83 -1.61
C ARG A 157 -13.77 16.66 -2.56
N LEU A 158 -12.86 17.62 -2.61
CA LEU A 158 -11.67 17.48 -3.43
C LEU A 158 -10.83 16.28 -3.00
N TYR A 159 -10.67 16.09 -1.68
CA TYR A 159 -9.91 15.00 -1.08
C TYR A 159 -10.46 13.61 -1.45
N TYR A 160 -11.77 13.38 -1.25
CA TYR A 160 -12.38 12.06 -1.51
C TYR A 160 -12.78 11.82 -2.98
N THR A 161 -12.89 12.87 -3.81
CA THR A 161 -13.28 12.73 -5.22
C THR A 161 -12.08 12.50 -6.14
N SER A 162 -10.94 13.15 -5.86
CA SER A 162 -9.76 13.09 -6.72
C SER A 162 -8.71 12.11 -6.19
N ARG A 163 -8.59 10.95 -6.83
CA ARG A 163 -7.54 9.95 -6.51
C ARG A 163 -6.13 10.54 -6.58
N LYS A 164 -5.89 11.49 -7.50
CA LYS A 164 -4.58 12.15 -7.61
C LYS A 164 -4.28 12.99 -6.38
N VAL A 165 -5.25 13.73 -5.88
CA VAL A 165 -5.09 14.56 -4.67
C VAL A 165 -4.84 13.68 -3.45
N LEU A 166 -5.63 12.61 -3.29
CA LEU A 166 -5.47 11.65 -2.21
C LEU A 166 -4.06 11.03 -2.21
N PHE A 167 -3.64 10.48 -3.36
CA PHE A 167 -2.33 9.86 -3.50
C PHE A 167 -1.19 10.85 -3.24
N THR A 168 -1.26 12.06 -3.80
CA THR A 168 -0.22 13.08 -3.57
C THR A 168 -0.14 13.50 -2.11
N MET A 169 -1.27 13.61 -1.40
CA MET A 169 -1.27 13.96 0.02
C MET A 169 -0.67 12.85 0.89
N CYS A 170 -1.08 11.60 0.65
CA CYS A 170 -0.52 10.43 1.34
C CYS A 170 0.99 10.31 1.08
N ALA A 171 1.40 10.33 -0.19
CA ALA A 171 2.82 10.29 -0.56
C ALA A 171 3.61 11.46 0.05
N GLY A 172 3.04 12.67 0.07
CA GLY A 172 3.66 13.83 0.71
C GLY A 172 3.85 13.66 2.21
N ASN A 173 2.86 13.09 2.90
CA ASN A 173 2.94 12.77 4.33
C ASN A 173 4.05 11.75 4.62
N GLU A 174 4.08 10.65 3.86
CA GLU A 174 5.10 9.61 4.02
C GLU A 174 6.51 10.12 3.70
N LEU A 175 6.64 10.94 2.65
CA LEU A 175 7.90 11.60 2.31
C LEU A 175 8.35 12.57 3.39
N TRP A 176 7.44 13.32 4.01
CA TRP A 176 7.78 14.24 5.10
C TRP A 176 8.39 13.50 6.30
N PHE A 177 7.75 12.43 6.78
CA PHE A 177 8.30 11.63 7.88
C PHE A 177 9.61 10.93 7.49
N SER A 178 9.70 10.42 6.26
CA SER A 178 10.92 9.82 5.72
C SER A 178 12.08 10.83 5.64
N MET A 179 11.80 12.08 5.27
CA MET A 179 12.78 13.17 5.24
C MET A 179 13.23 13.54 6.65
N LEU A 180 12.30 13.67 7.61
CA LEU A 180 12.66 13.90 9.01
C LEU A 180 13.55 12.80 9.57
N TYR A 181 13.26 11.54 9.23
CA TYR A 181 14.09 10.40 9.61
C TYR A 181 15.50 10.53 9.02
N MET A 182 15.62 10.84 7.73
CA MET A 182 16.92 11.02 7.08
C MET A 182 17.70 12.23 7.62
N LEU A 183 17.01 13.33 7.96
CA LEU A 183 17.62 14.52 8.54
C LEU A 183 18.26 14.26 9.91
N HIS A 184 17.78 13.28 10.68
CA HIS A 184 18.42 12.90 11.93
C HIS A 184 19.85 12.36 11.71
N PHE A 185 20.09 11.67 10.59
CA PHE A 185 21.38 11.07 10.24
C PHE A 185 22.20 11.92 9.26
N GLY A 186 21.57 12.89 8.60
CA GLY A 186 22.28 13.89 7.81
C GLY A 186 23.07 14.79 8.74
N GLU A 187 24.34 15.02 8.43
CA GLU A 187 25.12 16.05 9.10
C GLU A 187 24.38 17.39 8.95
N GLY A 188 23.82 17.92 10.04
CA GLY A 188 23.38 19.31 10.07
C GLY A 188 24.56 20.24 9.77
N PRO A 189 24.34 21.47 9.27
CA PRO A 189 25.45 22.39 9.04
C PRO A 189 26.25 22.57 10.32
N SER A 190 27.55 22.31 10.23
CA SER A 190 28.55 22.54 11.27
C SER A 190 28.68 24.02 11.61
#